data_AF-A0A6A6QEY5-F1
#
_entry.id   AF-A0A6A6QEY5-F1
#
_cell.length_a   1.000
_cell.length_b   1.000
_cell.length_c   1.000
_cell.angle_alpha   90.00
_cell.angle_beta   90.00
_cell.angle_gamma   90.00
#
_symmetry.space_group_name_H-M   'P 1'
#
loop_
_entity.id
_entity.type
_entity.pdbx_description
1 polymer ?
#
loop_
_entity_poly.entity_id
_entity_poly.type
_entity_poly.pdbx_seq_one_letter_code
_entity_poly.pdbx_strand_id
1 'polypeptide(L)'
;MPPTPLALLASPTFLLTTAFSLLLALTLRLLAILPPRPRRPTPRRIGAPTRLLVVLGSGGHTAEMLSALHGLNTQKYTHRTYVVSSGDDFSARKAAEFERGLEASGGEPAGGTEKANTGAGAYDIAVVPRARRVHQSLLTTPWSAGRCLWACLGVLLSANGKGKSGDGVGRGYPDLILTNGPATAVVVVLAAYVLRFFDVRGANSSGVMRTIYMESWARVTTLSLSGKLLLWVLKADRVLVQWEQLKGMGGRAEFLGVLV
;
A
#
# COMPACT_ATOMS: atom_id res chain seq x y z
N MET A 1 32.72 43.92 19.24
CA MET A 1 31.30 43.88 18.82
C MET A 1 30.82 42.44 18.95
N PRO A 2 29.67 42.17 19.59
CA PRO A 2 29.11 40.82 19.60
C PRO A 2 28.81 40.38 18.15
N PRO A 3 29.04 39.11 17.80
CA PRO A 3 28.72 38.60 16.48
C PRO A 3 27.22 38.79 16.21
N THR A 4 26.88 39.19 14.98
CA THR A 4 25.48 39.33 14.58
C THR A 4 24.78 37.97 14.67
N PRO A 5 23.47 37.92 14.98
CA PRO A 5 22.73 36.65 15.13
C PRO A 5 22.79 35.77 13.87
N LEU A 6 22.90 36.37 12.68
CA LEU A 6 23.10 35.65 11.43
C LEU A 6 24.48 34.96 11.34
N ALA A 7 25.54 35.57 11.90
CA ALA A 7 26.87 34.97 11.93
C ALA A 7 26.97 33.79 12.90
N LEU A 8 26.19 33.82 13.99
CA LEU A 8 26.06 32.70 14.93
C LEU A 8 25.30 31.51 14.31
N LEU A 9 24.23 31.76 13.55
CA LEU A 9 23.48 30.74 12.81
C LEU A 9 24.28 30.12 11.66
N ALA A 10 25.20 30.87 11.05
CA ALA A 10 26.08 30.37 9.99
C ALA A 10 27.36 29.71 10.53
N SER A 11 27.54 29.64 11.86
CA SER A 11 28.73 29.03 12.44
C SER A 11 28.79 27.52 12.12
N PRO A 12 29.98 26.97 11.81
CA PRO A 12 30.11 25.56 11.45
C PRO A 12 29.67 24.64 12.58
N THR A 13 29.85 25.05 13.84
CA THR A 13 29.39 24.30 15.02
C THR A 13 27.87 24.25 15.10
N PHE A 14 27.18 25.37 14.83
CA PHE A 14 25.71 25.38 14.77
C PHE A 14 25.17 24.52 13.63
N LEU A 15 25.77 24.60 12.43
CA LEU A 15 25.39 23.76 11.29
C LEU A 15 25.62 22.27 11.56
N LEU A 16 26.74 21.89 12.19
CA LEU A 16 27.05 20.49 12.52
C LEU A 16 26.11 19.94 13.60
N THR A 17 25.83 20.72 14.64
CA THR A 17 24.90 20.30 15.71
C THR A 17 23.46 20.20 15.23
N THR A 18 22.99 21.13 14.40
CA THR A 18 21.67 21.05 13.75
C THR A 18 21.60 19.85 12.80
N ALA A 19 22.61 19.61 11.97
CA ALA A 19 22.66 18.44 11.10
C ALA A 19 22.66 17.12 11.90
N PHE A 20 23.44 17.02 12.98
CA PHE A 20 23.49 15.84 13.83
C PHE A 20 22.16 15.57 14.55
N SER A 21 21.55 16.60 15.13
CA SER A 21 20.24 16.47 15.78
C SER A 21 19.13 16.09 14.79
N LEU A 22 19.14 16.66 13.57
CA LEU A 22 18.23 16.26 12.50
C LEU A 22 18.44 14.80 12.08
N LEU A 23 19.70 14.37 11.92
CA LEU A 23 20.03 12.98 11.59
C LEU A 23 19.58 12.03 12.70
N LEU A 24 19.80 12.40 13.96
CA LEU A 24 19.34 11.61 15.11
C LEU A 24 17.81 11.53 15.15
N ALA A 25 17.11 12.65 14.96
CA ALA A 25 15.64 12.65 14.90
C ALA A 25 15.12 11.80 13.74
N LEU A 26 15.73 11.90 12.56
CA LEU A 26 15.38 11.12 11.37
C LEU A 26 15.58 9.62 11.60
N THR A 27 16.72 9.24 12.19
CA THR A 27 17.04 7.82 12.48
C THR A 27 16.11 7.25 13.53
N LEU A 28 15.85 7.95 14.64
CA LEU A 28 14.87 7.54 15.64
C LEU A 28 13.46 7.39 15.04
N ARG A 29 13.06 8.33 14.17
CA ARG A 29 11.79 8.28 13.46
C ARG A 29 11.71 7.06 12.54
N LEU A 30 12.77 6.80 11.78
CA LEU A 30 12.88 5.66 10.88
C LEU A 30 12.77 4.33 11.65
N LEU A 31 13.45 4.21 12.78
CA LEU A 31 13.39 3.03 13.65
C LEU A 31 11.99 2.80 14.25
N ALA A 32 11.28 3.87 14.61
CA ALA A 32 9.91 3.78 15.11
C ALA A 32 8.90 3.31 14.03
N ILE A 33 9.17 3.60 12.76
CA ILE A 33 8.28 3.28 11.63
C ILE A 33 8.59 1.94 10.96
N LEU A 34 9.85 1.51 10.99
CA LEU A 34 10.31 0.20 10.49
C LEU A 34 10.48 -0.77 11.66
N PRO A 35 9.40 -1.15 12.38
CA PRO A 35 9.51 -1.91 13.60
C PRO A 35 10.21 -3.24 13.31
N PRO A 36 11.00 -3.75 14.27
CA PRO A 36 11.64 -5.06 14.16
C PRO A 36 10.63 -6.22 14.14
N ARG A 37 9.38 -5.96 14.56
CA ARG A 37 8.31 -6.95 14.62
C ARG A 37 7.04 -6.43 13.91
N PRO A 38 6.20 -7.32 13.36
CA PRO A 38 4.91 -6.95 12.80
C PRO A 38 4.10 -6.13 13.82
N ARG A 39 3.54 -4.99 13.38
CA ARG A 39 2.70 -4.15 14.26
C ARG A 39 1.44 -4.93 14.64
N ARG A 40 1.18 -5.06 15.94
CA ARG A 40 -0.09 -5.63 16.40
C ARG A 40 -1.26 -4.86 15.78
N PRO A 41 -2.32 -5.55 15.31
CA PRO A 41 -3.56 -4.91 14.92
C PRO A 41 -4.05 -3.99 16.03
N THR A 42 -4.24 -2.72 15.72
CA THR A 42 -5.00 -1.83 16.59
C THR A 42 -6.43 -2.36 16.59
N PRO A 43 -7.02 -2.64 17.77
CA PRO A 43 -8.38 -3.14 17.85
C PRO A 43 -9.31 -2.19 17.10
N ARG A 44 -10.08 -2.73 16.16
CA ARG A 44 -11.11 -1.96 15.45
C ARG A 44 -12.45 -2.26 16.06
N ARG A 45 -13.34 -1.26 16.04
CA ARG A 45 -14.75 -1.48 16.35
C ARG A 45 -15.29 -2.53 15.38
N ILE A 46 -15.97 -3.52 15.93
CA ILE A 46 -16.67 -4.55 15.17
C ILE A 46 -17.70 -3.85 14.27
N GLY A 47 -17.74 -4.21 12.98
CA GLY A 47 -18.61 -3.57 11.99
C GLY A 47 -18.09 -2.25 11.39
N ALA A 48 -16.88 -1.78 11.74
CA ALA A 48 -16.34 -0.57 11.12
C ALA A 48 -15.98 -0.80 9.63
N PRO A 49 -16.37 0.12 8.72
CA PRO A 49 -16.06 0.02 7.30
C PRO A 49 -14.54 0.01 7.09
N THR A 50 -14.03 -0.96 6.32
CA THR A 50 -12.61 -1.05 5.96
C THR A 50 -12.41 -0.63 4.51
N ARG A 51 -11.48 0.31 4.28
CA ARG A 51 -11.04 0.67 2.93
C ARG A 51 -9.84 -0.18 2.52
N LEU A 52 -10.01 -0.94 1.44
CA LEU A 52 -8.98 -1.77 0.83
C LEU A 52 -8.41 -1.06 -0.40
N LEU A 53 -7.10 -0.99 -0.52
CA LEU A 53 -6.41 -0.60 -1.74
C LEU A 53 -5.69 -1.83 -2.31
N VAL A 54 -5.94 -2.12 -3.57
CA VAL A 54 -5.41 -3.29 -4.28
C VAL A 54 -4.54 -2.77 -5.41
N VAL A 55 -3.25 -3.12 -5.43
CA VAL A 55 -2.37 -2.77 -6.56
C VAL A 55 -2.36 -3.91 -7.56
N LEU A 56 -2.86 -3.64 -8.76
CA LEU A 56 -2.91 -4.60 -9.87
C LEU A 56 -1.65 -4.46 -10.73
N GLY A 57 -0.96 -5.59 -10.93
CA GLY A 57 0.18 -5.70 -11.84
C GLY A 57 -0.24 -6.20 -13.22
N SER A 58 0.43 -5.79 -14.29
CA SER A 58 0.05 -6.18 -15.65
C SER A 58 0.13 -7.70 -15.89
N GLY A 59 -0.85 -8.26 -16.60
CA GLY A 59 -0.87 -9.65 -17.05
C GLY A 59 -1.19 -10.64 -15.93
N GLY A 60 -0.33 -11.64 -15.73
CA GLY A 60 -0.53 -12.72 -14.75
C GLY A 60 -0.70 -12.21 -13.31
N HIS A 61 0.01 -11.13 -12.95
CA HIS A 61 -0.11 -10.53 -11.62
C HIS A 61 -1.52 -10.03 -11.29
N THR A 62 -2.26 -9.49 -12.27
CA THR A 62 -3.66 -9.08 -12.07
C THR A 62 -4.54 -10.29 -11.85
N ALA A 63 -4.34 -11.37 -12.61
CA ALA A 63 -5.13 -12.59 -12.43
C ALA A 63 -4.90 -13.20 -11.03
N GLU A 64 -3.65 -13.29 -10.59
CA GLU A 64 -3.30 -13.74 -9.23
C GLU A 64 -3.99 -12.89 -8.16
N MET A 65 -3.90 -11.56 -8.27
CA MET A 65 -4.50 -10.65 -7.30
C MET A 65 -6.03 -10.73 -7.26
N LEU A 66 -6.69 -10.87 -8.41
CA LEU A 66 -8.15 -11.01 -8.45
C LEU A 66 -8.60 -12.40 -7.95
N SER A 67 -7.83 -13.46 -8.22
CA SER A 67 -8.09 -14.79 -7.67
C SER A 67 -7.98 -14.79 -6.14
N ALA A 68 -6.94 -14.15 -5.60
CA ALA A 68 -6.76 -13.99 -4.15
C ALA A 68 -7.85 -13.16 -3.46
N LEU A 69 -8.60 -12.36 -4.24
CA LEU A 69 -9.76 -11.60 -3.76
C LEU A 69 -11.08 -12.35 -3.95
N HIS A 70 -11.07 -13.55 -4.53
CA HIS A 70 -12.28 -14.35 -4.69
C HIS A 70 -12.91 -14.61 -3.31
N GLY A 71 -14.21 -14.35 -3.17
CA GLY A 71 -14.92 -14.48 -1.89
C GLY A 71 -14.61 -13.37 -0.88
N LEU A 72 -14.06 -12.23 -1.31
CA LEU A 72 -13.90 -11.05 -0.47
C LEU A 72 -15.26 -10.63 0.11
N ASN A 73 -15.34 -10.56 1.45
CA ASN A 73 -16.55 -10.09 2.13
C ASN A 73 -16.73 -8.58 1.92
N THR A 74 -17.70 -8.21 1.07
CA THR A 74 -18.02 -6.82 0.70
C THR A 74 -18.60 -6.01 1.85
N GLN A 75 -19.16 -6.65 2.89
CA GLN A 75 -19.62 -5.97 4.11
C GLN A 75 -18.47 -5.46 4.96
N LYS A 76 -17.39 -6.24 5.05
CA LYS A 76 -16.20 -5.84 5.80
C LYS A 76 -15.37 -4.82 5.03
N TYR A 77 -15.19 -5.06 3.73
CA TYR A 77 -14.36 -4.23 2.85
C TYR A 77 -15.21 -3.30 2.00
N THR A 78 -15.89 -2.37 2.66
CA THR A 78 -16.89 -1.47 2.07
C THR A 78 -16.42 -0.62 0.88
N HIS A 79 -15.14 -0.22 0.85
CA HIS A 79 -14.60 0.61 -0.23
C HIS A 79 -13.30 0.01 -0.78
N ARG A 80 -13.23 -0.20 -2.09
CA ARG A 80 -12.11 -0.89 -2.76
C ARG A 80 -11.50 0.02 -3.82
N THR A 81 -10.23 0.35 -3.67
CA THR A 81 -9.51 1.18 -4.65
C THR A 81 -8.52 0.30 -5.40
N TYR A 82 -8.71 0.15 -6.71
CA TYR A 82 -7.81 -0.60 -7.58
C TYR A 82 -6.81 0.35 -8.22
N VAL A 83 -5.53 0.18 -7.90
CA VAL A 83 -4.43 0.94 -8.50
C VAL A 83 -3.93 0.16 -9.71
N VAL A 84 -4.02 0.80 -10.88
CA VAL A 84 -3.63 0.20 -12.16
C VAL A 84 -2.54 1.04 -12.80
N SER A 85 -1.62 0.39 -13.52
CA SER A 85 -0.55 1.09 -14.21
C SER A 85 -1.01 1.75 -15.52
N SER A 86 -0.40 2.88 -15.89
CA SER A 86 -0.68 3.58 -17.15
C SER A 86 -0.42 2.67 -18.36
N GLY A 87 -1.37 2.63 -19.30
CA GLY A 87 -1.29 1.77 -20.49
C GLY A 87 -1.50 0.30 -20.16
N ASP A 88 -2.29 -0.01 -19.15
CA ASP A 88 -2.73 -1.36 -18.80
C ASP A 88 -4.26 -1.39 -18.65
N ASP A 89 -4.94 -1.06 -19.75
CA ASP A 89 -6.40 -1.00 -19.80
C ASP A 89 -7.04 -2.38 -19.56
N PHE A 90 -6.29 -3.45 -19.83
CA PHE A 90 -6.71 -4.82 -19.56
C PHE A 90 -6.95 -5.06 -18.07
N SER A 91 -6.01 -4.65 -17.22
CA SER A 91 -6.14 -4.80 -15.78
C SER A 91 -7.27 -3.94 -15.20
N ALA A 92 -7.49 -2.74 -15.75
CA ALA A 92 -8.62 -1.89 -15.38
C ALA A 92 -9.97 -2.52 -15.75
N ARG A 93 -10.09 -3.10 -16.96
CA ARG A 93 -11.30 -3.82 -17.39
C ARG A 93 -11.57 -5.04 -16.51
N LYS A 94 -10.54 -5.83 -16.20
CA LYS A 94 -10.66 -6.99 -15.30
C LYS A 94 -11.10 -6.60 -13.90
N ALA A 95 -10.62 -5.47 -13.37
CA ALA A 95 -11.08 -4.97 -12.07
C ALA A 95 -12.58 -4.61 -12.10
N ALA A 96 -13.04 -3.93 -13.17
CA ALA A 96 -14.45 -3.61 -13.34
C ALA A 96 -15.32 -4.86 -13.55
N GLU A 97 -14.83 -5.87 -14.28
CA GLU A 97 -15.50 -7.17 -14.44
C GLU A 97 -15.62 -7.92 -13.12
N PHE A 98 -14.56 -7.91 -12.31
CA PHE A 98 -14.56 -8.53 -10.99
C PHE A 98 -15.59 -7.90 -10.06
N GLU A 99 -15.67 -6.57 -10.01
CA GLU A 99 -16.69 -5.86 -9.22
C GLU A 99 -18.12 -6.11 -9.72
N ARG A 100 -18.33 -6.18 -11.05
CA ARG A 100 -19.62 -6.62 -11.62
C ARG A 100 -19.99 -8.05 -11.21
N GLY A 101 -19.00 -8.94 -11.13
CA GLY A 101 -19.18 -10.29 -10.61
C GLY A 101 -19.61 -10.29 -9.14
N LEU A 102 -18.97 -9.47 -8.30
CA LEU A 102 -19.35 -9.30 -6.89
C LEU A 102 -20.75 -8.70 -6.73
N GLU A 103 -21.13 -7.75 -7.60
CA GLU A 103 -22.49 -7.20 -7.65
C GLU A 103 -23.52 -8.28 -7.98
N ALA A 104 -23.24 -9.13 -8.96
CA ALA A 104 -24.13 -10.22 -9.36
C ALA A 104 -24.25 -11.31 -8.28
N SER A 105 -23.13 -11.71 -7.67
CA SER A 105 -23.12 -12.72 -6.60
C SER A 105 -23.64 -12.20 -5.24
N GLY A 106 -23.55 -10.89 -5.00
CA GLY A 106 -24.10 -10.22 -3.81
C GLY A 106 -25.61 -9.98 -3.87
N GLY A 107 -26.29 -10.43 -4.93
CA GLY A 107 -27.72 -10.28 -5.17
C GLY A 107 -28.62 -11.38 -4.58
N GLU A 108 -28.08 -12.46 -4.01
CA GLU A 108 -28.89 -13.50 -3.36
C GLU A 108 -28.89 -13.36 -1.83
N PRO A 109 -30.05 -13.06 -1.20
CA PRO A 109 -30.16 -12.93 0.25
C PRO A 109 -30.25 -14.32 0.88
N ALA A 110 -29.11 -14.93 1.18
CA ALA A 110 -29.06 -16.02 2.14
C ALA A 110 -29.11 -15.45 3.58
N GLY A 111 -30.31 -15.06 4.02
CA GLY A 111 -30.68 -15.03 5.43
C GLY A 111 -30.09 -13.95 6.35
N GLY A 112 -29.79 -12.73 5.86
CA GLY A 112 -29.34 -11.62 6.71
C GLY A 112 -29.65 -10.24 6.12
N THR A 113 -30.21 -9.36 6.95
CA THR A 113 -30.88 -8.10 6.63
C THR A 113 -29.97 -6.92 6.23
N GLU A 114 -28.84 -7.16 5.55
CA GLU A 114 -27.90 -6.08 5.18
C GLU A 114 -27.48 -6.18 3.70
N LYS A 115 -27.77 -5.13 2.93
CA LYS A 115 -27.39 -5.01 1.51
C LYS A 115 -25.87 -5.04 1.37
N ALA A 116 -25.35 -5.83 0.44
CA ALA A 116 -23.92 -5.83 0.10
C ALA A 116 -23.47 -4.43 -0.33
N ASN A 117 -22.29 -3.98 0.13
CA ASN A 117 -21.65 -2.74 -0.35
C ASN A 117 -21.03 -2.98 -1.74
N THR A 118 -21.91 -3.15 -2.72
CA THR A 118 -21.64 -3.39 -4.14
C THR A 118 -22.39 -2.33 -4.96
N GLY A 119 -21.85 -1.94 -6.12
CA GLY A 119 -22.44 -0.88 -6.95
C GLY A 119 -21.57 0.37 -7.14
N ALA A 120 -22.13 1.33 -7.88
CA ALA A 120 -21.49 2.61 -8.19
C ALA A 120 -21.16 3.39 -6.89
N GLY A 121 -19.87 3.49 -6.58
CA GLY A 121 -19.35 4.15 -5.36
C GLY A 121 -18.72 3.21 -4.33
N ALA A 122 -18.88 1.89 -4.48
CA ALA A 122 -18.20 0.90 -3.63
C ALA A 122 -16.73 0.67 -4.05
N TYR A 123 -16.38 1.00 -5.29
CA TYR A 123 -15.01 0.90 -5.79
C TYR A 123 -14.60 2.12 -6.61
N ASP A 124 -13.28 2.31 -6.69
CA ASP A 124 -12.63 3.31 -7.53
C ASP A 124 -11.42 2.69 -8.25
N ILE A 125 -11.13 3.15 -9.46
CA ILE A 125 -9.99 2.70 -10.26
C ILE A 125 -9.05 3.88 -10.47
N ALA A 126 -7.91 3.84 -9.78
CA ALA A 126 -6.89 4.87 -9.85
C ALA A 126 -5.75 4.46 -10.80
N VAL A 127 -5.49 5.28 -11.82
CA VAL A 127 -4.41 5.02 -12.78
C VAL A 127 -3.14 5.76 -12.35
N VAL A 128 -2.03 5.04 -12.21
CA VAL A 128 -0.70 5.59 -11.88
C VAL A 128 0.31 5.30 -12.99
N PRO A 129 1.28 6.20 -13.25
CA PRO A 129 2.30 5.93 -14.25
C PRO A 129 3.16 4.73 -13.83
N ARG A 130 3.59 3.92 -14.81
CA ARG A 130 4.48 2.77 -14.54
C ARG A 130 5.79 3.22 -13.89
N ALA A 131 6.18 2.56 -12.80
CA ALA A 131 7.44 2.84 -12.11
C ALA A 131 8.67 2.61 -13.01
N ARG A 132 8.62 1.59 -13.85
CA ARG A 132 9.65 1.27 -14.85
C ARG A 132 9.00 0.70 -16.11
N ARG A 133 9.43 1.16 -17.29
CA ARG A 133 9.02 0.57 -18.57
C ARG A 133 9.89 -0.65 -18.90
N VAL A 134 9.35 -1.57 -19.70
CA VAL A 134 10.15 -2.69 -20.22
C VAL A 134 11.24 -2.11 -21.14
N HIS A 135 12.46 -2.65 -21.07
CA HIS A 135 13.66 -2.15 -21.75
C HIS A 135 14.16 -0.76 -21.34
N GLN A 136 13.63 -0.18 -20.26
CA GLN A 136 14.15 1.08 -19.73
C GLN A 136 15.51 0.88 -19.04
N SER A 137 16.45 1.78 -19.30
CA SER A 137 17.76 1.81 -18.64
C SER A 137 17.61 2.02 -17.13
N LEU A 138 18.50 1.38 -16.35
CA LEU A 138 18.50 1.53 -14.89
C LEU A 138 18.78 2.97 -14.44
N LEU A 139 19.51 3.75 -15.25
CA LEU A 139 19.82 5.15 -14.94
C LEU A 139 18.61 6.10 -15.04
N THR A 140 17.68 5.83 -15.96
CA THR A 140 16.46 6.66 -16.10
C THR A 140 15.31 6.19 -15.21
N THR A 141 15.45 5.01 -14.60
CA THR A 141 14.45 4.38 -13.75
C THR A 141 14.10 5.21 -12.49
N PRO A 142 15.04 5.86 -11.78
CA PRO A 142 14.71 6.68 -10.62
C PRO A 142 13.74 7.82 -10.95
N TRP A 143 13.86 8.42 -12.13
CA TRP A 143 12.99 9.51 -12.56
C TRP A 143 11.57 9.03 -12.86
N SER A 144 11.41 7.90 -13.56
CA SER A 144 10.08 7.30 -13.76
C SER A 144 9.46 6.81 -12.46
N ALA A 145 10.27 6.22 -11.56
CA ALA A 145 9.85 5.81 -10.23
C ALA A 145 9.42 7.01 -9.37
N GLY A 146 10.12 8.15 -9.46
CA GLY A 146 9.76 9.39 -8.77
C GLY A 146 8.42 9.96 -9.24
N ARG A 147 8.15 9.96 -10.56
CA ARG A 147 6.82 10.33 -11.08
C ARG A 147 5.72 9.37 -10.60
N CYS A 148 6.02 8.08 -10.58
CA CYS A 148 5.12 7.06 -10.01
C CYS A 148 4.84 7.33 -8.53
N LEU A 149 5.88 7.64 -7.76
CA LEU A 149 5.77 7.95 -6.33
C LEU A 149 4.87 9.17 -6.10
N TRP A 150 5.07 10.25 -6.86
CA TRP A 150 4.22 11.45 -6.77
C TRP A 150 2.75 11.14 -7.04
N ALA A 151 2.46 10.39 -8.10
CA ALA A 151 1.10 9.97 -8.41
C ALA A 151 0.52 9.06 -7.32
N CYS A 152 1.30 8.13 -6.77
CA CYS A 152 0.87 7.25 -5.68
C CYS A 152 0.55 8.05 -4.40
N LEU A 153 1.36 9.06 -4.06
CA LEU A 153 1.05 9.98 -2.96
C LEU A 153 -0.28 10.70 -3.21
N GLY A 154 -0.51 11.17 -4.44
CA GLY A 154 -1.78 11.77 -4.87
C GLY A 154 -2.96 10.82 -4.66
N VAL A 155 -2.88 9.56 -5.10
CA VAL A 155 -3.93 8.55 -4.92
C VAL A 155 -4.19 8.26 -3.44
N LEU A 156 -3.13 8.07 -2.64
CA LEU A 156 -3.27 7.81 -1.21
C LEU A 156 -3.90 9.01 -0.48
N LEU A 157 -3.53 10.24 -0.84
CA LEU A 157 -4.08 11.47 -0.25
C LEU A 157 -5.47 11.84 -0.76
N SER A 158 -5.81 11.44 -1.99
CA SER A 158 -7.07 11.72 -2.68
C SER A 158 -8.14 10.66 -2.47
N ALA A 159 -7.82 9.55 -1.77
CA ALA A 159 -8.81 8.60 -1.28
C ALA A 159 -9.84 9.22 -0.29
N ASN A 160 -9.89 10.55 -0.16
CA ASN A 160 -11.10 11.30 0.11
C ASN A 160 -12.19 10.94 -0.92
N GLY A 161 -12.93 9.89 -0.65
CA GLY A 161 -14.09 9.52 -1.45
C GLY A 161 -15.01 10.74 -1.63
N LYS A 162 -15.44 10.96 -2.88
CA LYS A 162 -16.67 11.70 -3.20
C LYS A 162 -17.90 10.92 -2.72
N GLY A 163 -17.87 10.41 -1.50
CA GLY A 163 -19.01 9.81 -0.82
C GLY A 163 -19.79 10.92 -0.16
N LYS A 164 -21.04 11.10 -0.57
CA LYS A 164 -21.99 11.98 0.12
C LYS A 164 -22.06 11.57 1.60
N SER A 165 -21.86 12.56 2.46
CA SER A 165 -22.45 12.81 3.78
C SER A 165 -23.02 11.63 4.58
N GLY A 166 -22.56 11.45 5.82
CA GLY A 166 -23.35 10.78 6.85
C GLY A 166 -22.55 10.25 8.04
N ASP A 167 -21.56 9.40 7.79
CA ASP A 167 -20.90 8.66 8.87
C ASP A 167 -19.54 9.26 9.21
N GLY A 168 -19.41 9.72 10.47
CA GLY A 168 -18.26 10.43 11.04
C GLY A 168 -16.96 9.62 11.12
N VAL A 169 -16.47 9.09 10.00
CA VAL A 169 -15.14 8.51 9.88
C VAL A 169 -14.43 9.19 8.72
N GLY A 170 -13.93 10.40 8.99
CA GLY A 170 -12.98 11.12 8.14
C GLY A 170 -11.65 10.37 8.04
N ARG A 171 -11.61 9.29 7.25
CA ARG A 171 -10.38 8.57 6.92
C ARG A 171 -10.11 8.73 5.44
N GLY A 172 -9.32 9.73 5.09
CA GLY A 172 -8.86 9.98 3.73
C GLY A 172 -7.86 8.95 3.20
N TYR A 173 -7.52 7.91 3.97
CA TYR A 173 -6.50 6.92 3.64
C TYR A 173 -7.05 5.50 3.56
N PRO A 174 -6.43 4.61 2.77
CA PRO A 174 -6.73 3.18 2.82
C PRO A 174 -6.24 2.58 4.13
N ASP A 175 -7.01 1.63 4.66
CA ASP A 175 -6.66 0.92 5.88
C ASP A 175 -5.66 -0.21 5.60
N LEU A 176 -5.86 -0.87 4.46
CA LEU A 176 -5.09 -2.01 4.01
C LEU A 176 -4.66 -1.80 2.56
N ILE A 177 -3.40 -2.08 2.27
CA ILE A 177 -2.80 -2.09 0.94
C ILE A 177 -2.40 -3.53 0.66
N LEU A 178 -3.02 -4.14 -0.35
CA LEU A 178 -2.75 -5.50 -0.81
C LEU A 178 -2.04 -5.45 -2.16
N THR A 179 -0.97 -6.23 -2.32
CA THR A 179 -0.25 -6.30 -3.59
C THR A 179 0.59 -7.57 -3.74
N ASN A 180 0.78 -8.04 -4.98
CA ASN A 180 1.70 -9.13 -5.30
C ASN A 180 3.02 -8.70 -5.97
N GLY A 181 3.25 -7.40 -6.14
CA GLY A 181 4.47 -6.87 -6.76
C GLY A 181 4.40 -6.93 -8.29
N PRO A 182 4.34 -5.78 -8.95
CA PRO A 182 5.52 -5.38 -9.71
C PRO A 182 6.15 -4.10 -9.13
N ALA A 183 7.14 -3.50 -9.80
CA ALA A 183 7.83 -2.31 -9.31
C ALA A 183 6.89 -1.18 -8.85
N THR A 184 5.74 -0.99 -9.53
CA THR A 184 4.70 -0.03 -9.14
C THR A 184 4.18 -0.29 -7.72
N ALA A 185 3.99 -1.54 -7.32
CA ALA A 185 3.54 -1.88 -5.98
C ALA A 185 4.55 -1.49 -4.89
N VAL A 186 5.83 -1.71 -5.15
CA VAL A 186 6.91 -1.29 -4.24
C VAL A 186 6.87 0.23 -4.07
N VAL A 187 6.59 0.98 -5.14
CA VAL A 187 6.45 2.44 -5.09
C VAL A 187 5.18 2.87 -4.32
N VAL A 188 4.05 2.17 -4.47
CA VAL A 188 2.84 2.44 -3.66
C VAL A 188 3.11 2.22 -2.17
N VAL A 189 3.76 1.11 -1.81
CA VAL A 189 4.13 0.84 -0.41
C VAL A 189 5.12 1.88 0.09
N LEU A 190 6.10 2.28 -0.72
CA LEU A 190 7.02 3.37 -0.39
C LEU A 190 6.28 4.68 -0.15
N ALA A 191 5.29 5.04 -0.98
CA ALA A 191 4.45 6.23 -0.79
C ALA A 191 3.71 6.19 0.55
N ALA A 192 3.13 5.04 0.90
CA ALA A 192 2.48 4.85 2.20
C ALA A 192 3.48 5.01 3.36
N TYR A 193 4.70 4.49 3.22
CA TYR A 193 5.76 4.68 4.21
C TYR A 193 6.17 6.14 4.36
N VAL A 194 6.30 6.89 3.28
CA VAL A 194 6.60 8.33 3.32
C VAL A 194 5.51 9.09 4.05
N LEU A 195 4.22 8.81 3.79
CA LEU A 195 3.11 9.46 4.48
C LEU A 195 3.08 9.13 5.99
N ARG A 196 3.39 7.88 6.35
CA ARG A 196 3.55 7.47 7.77
C ARG A 196 4.79 8.12 8.39
N PHE A 197 5.85 8.31 7.62
CA PHE A 197 7.08 8.96 8.06
C PHE A 197 6.84 10.36 8.58
N PHE A 198 6.18 11.18 7.77
CA PHE A 198 5.84 12.55 8.13
C PHE A 198 4.54 12.69 8.94
N ASP A 199 3.91 11.56 9.32
CA ASP A 199 2.58 11.52 9.98
C ASP A 199 1.53 12.42 9.30
N VAL A 200 1.55 12.48 7.97
CA VAL A 200 0.67 13.38 7.22
C VAL A 200 -0.78 12.99 7.51
N ARG A 201 -1.58 13.92 8.05
CA ARG A 201 -2.97 13.68 8.51
C ARG A 201 -3.09 12.52 9.52
N GLY A 202 -2.07 12.31 10.36
CA GLY A 202 -2.09 11.28 11.41
C GLY A 202 -2.01 9.84 10.88
N ALA A 203 -1.41 9.62 9.70
CA ALA A 203 -1.31 8.31 9.06
C ALA A 203 -0.63 7.24 9.94
N ASN A 204 0.42 7.61 10.67
CA ASN A 204 1.10 6.70 11.59
C ASN A 204 0.34 6.57 12.91
N SER A 205 -0.13 7.68 13.46
CA SER A 205 -0.88 7.73 14.73
C SER A 205 -2.20 6.94 14.67
N SER A 206 -2.86 6.91 13.51
CA SER A 206 -4.10 6.16 13.28
C SER A 206 -3.87 4.67 12.93
N GLY A 207 -2.62 4.26 12.68
CA GLY A 207 -2.29 2.88 12.32
C GLY A 207 -2.90 2.39 10.99
N VAL A 208 -3.12 3.32 10.04
CA VAL A 208 -3.67 3.06 8.70
C VAL A 208 -2.57 2.69 7.70
N MET A 209 -2.94 2.39 6.46
CA MET A 209 -2.04 1.95 5.37
C MET A 209 -1.19 0.74 5.74
N ARG A 210 -1.80 -0.26 6.37
CA ARG A 210 -1.14 -1.53 6.65
C ARG A 210 -0.89 -2.26 5.34
N THR A 211 0.23 -2.94 5.23
CA THR A 211 0.68 -3.52 3.97
C THR A 211 0.73 -5.03 4.04
N ILE A 212 0.01 -5.68 3.12
CA ILE A 212 0.09 -7.12 2.91
C ILE A 212 0.68 -7.34 1.52
N TYR A 213 1.85 -7.96 1.50
CA TYR A 213 2.48 -8.42 0.29
C TYR A 213 2.20 -9.91 0.10
N MET A 214 1.80 -10.31 -1.10
CA MET A 214 1.64 -11.70 -1.50
C MET A 214 2.69 -12.05 -2.56
N GLU A 215 3.59 -12.98 -2.29
CA GLU A 215 4.53 -13.39 -3.33
C GLU A 215 3.79 -14.11 -4.48
N SER A 216 4.21 -13.84 -5.71
CA SER A 216 3.61 -14.42 -6.92
C SER A 216 3.78 -15.93 -6.97
N TRP A 217 2.81 -16.62 -7.57
CA TRP A 217 2.81 -18.07 -7.70
C TRP A 217 4.05 -18.60 -8.44
N ALA A 218 4.55 -17.81 -9.40
CA ALA A 218 5.71 -18.15 -10.21
C ALA A 218 7.04 -18.26 -9.42
N ARG A 219 7.05 -17.86 -8.14
CA ARG A 219 8.24 -17.89 -7.29
C ARG A 219 8.15 -19.02 -6.28
N VAL A 220 8.81 -20.13 -6.61
CA VAL A 220 8.79 -21.36 -5.79
C VAL A 220 9.93 -21.40 -4.77
N THR A 221 11.14 -21.08 -5.19
CA THR A 221 12.37 -21.27 -4.38
C THR A 221 12.97 -19.98 -3.83
N THR A 222 12.71 -18.84 -4.48
CA THR A 222 13.28 -17.55 -4.10
C THR A 222 12.23 -16.45 -4.22
N LEU A 223 12.28 -15.46 -3.31
CA LEU A 223 11.44 -14.26 -3.40
C LEU A 223 11.78 -13.44 -4.64
N SER A 224 10.78 -12.79 -5.22
CA SER A 224 10.99 -11.80 -6.25
C SER A 224 11.82 -10.62 -5.71
N LEU A 225 12.39 -9.80 -6.61
CA LEU A 225 13.08 -8.58 -6.19
C LEU A 225 12.13 -7.65 -5.40
N SER A 226 10.87 -7.55 -5.84
CA SER A 226 9.82 -6.83 -5.12
C SER A 226 9.59 -7.41 -3.73
N GLY A 227 9.48 -8.74 -3.60
CA GLY A 227 9.35 -9.42 -2.33
C GLY A 227 10.54 -9.21 -1.41
N LYS A 228 11.77 -9.27 -1.93
CA LYS A 228 12.99 -8.95 -1.17
C LYS A 228 12.98 -7.50 -0.67
N LEU A 229 12.64 -6.53 -1.51
CA LEU A 229 12.57 -5.13 -1.11
C LEU A 229 11.48 -4.91 -0.05
N LEU A 230 10.31 -5.49 -0.22
CA LEU A 230 9.19 -5.34 0.72
C LEU A 230 9.45 -6.06 2.04
N LEU A 231 10.14 -7.20 2.02
CA LEU A 231 10.50 -7.95 3.22
C LEU A 231 11.61 -7.26 4.02
N TRP A 232 12.72 -6.92 3.35
CA TRP A 232 13.96 -6.51 4.00
C TRP A 232 14.08 -4.99 4.15
N VAL A 233 13.71 -4.22 3.12
CA VAL A 233 13.91 -2.76 3.09
C VAL A 233 12.70 -2.04 3.66
N LEU A 234 11.53 -2.27 3.07
CA LEU A 234 10.28 -1.61 3.45
C LEU A 234 9.55 -2.35 4.57
N LYS A 235 10.01 -3.53 4.99
CA LYS A 235 9.46 -4.24 6.15
C LYS A 235 7.92 -4.34 6.16
N ALA A 236 7.29 -4.67 5.04
CA ALA A 236 5.83 -4.81 4.89
C ALA A 236 5.20 -5.56 6.07
N ASP A 237 4.02 -5.13 6.52
CA ASP A 237 3.44 -5.59 7.79
C ASP A 237 3.26 -7.12 7.79
N ARG A 238 2.77 -7.68 6.68
CA ARG A 238 2.74 -9.13 6.43
C ARG A 238 3.27 -9.46 5.04
N VAL A 239 4.03 -10.55 4.95
CA VAL A 239 4.53 -11.12 3.71
C VAL A 239 4.01 -12.54 3.62
N LEU A 240 3.09 -12.77 2.69
CA LEU A 240 2.44 -14.05 2.48
C LEU A 240 3.14 -14.77 1.33
N VAL A 241 3.45 -16.05 1.55
CA VAL A 241 4.06 -16.92 0.56
C VAL A 241 3.20 -18.14 0.32
N GLN A 242 3.20 -18.60 -0.93
CA GLN A 242 2.35 -19.71 -1.39
C GLN A 242 3.08 -21.04 -1.43
N TRP A 243 4.40 -21.03 -1.22
CA TRP A 243 5.28 -22.20 -1.26
C TRP A 243 5.96 -22.39 0.10
N GLU A 244 6.00 -23.63 0.59
CA GLU A 244 6.56 -23.95 1.90
C GLU A 244 8.06 -23.64 1.98
N GLN A 245 8.77 -23.78 0.86
CA GLN A 245 10.20 -23.47 0.74
C GLN A 245 10.53 -22.01 1.09
N LEU A 246 9.55 -21.11 0.97
CA LEU A 246 9.73 -19.69 1.28
C LEU A 246 9.32 -19.35 2.72
N LYS A 247 8.78 -20.31 3.47
CA LYS A 247 8.32 -20.14 4.85
C LYS A 247 9.47 -19.67 5.73
N GLY A 248 9.22 -18.64 6.54
CA GLY A 248 10.21 -18.12 7.49
C GLY A 248 11.33 -17.31 6.86
N MET A 249 11.32 -17.06 5.54
CA MET A 249 12.27 -16.13 4.92
C MET A 249 12.21 -14.75 5.58
N GLY A 250 13.40 -14.24 5.91
CA GLY A 250 13.57 -12.99 6.67
C GLY A 250 12.89 -12.96 8.02
N GLY A 251 12.56 -14.13 8.60
CA GLY A 251 11.86 -14.27 9.87
C GLY A 251 10.42 -13.77 9.88
N ARG A 252 9.84 -13.49 8.70
CA ARG A 252 8.53 -12.81 8.58
C ARG A 252 7.63 -13.35 7.46
N ALA A 253 8.16 -14.15 6.54
CA ALA A 253 7.35 -14.76 5.49
C ALA A 253 6.43 -15.85 6.08
N GLU A 254 5.12 -15.65 5.91
CA GLU A 254 4.06 -16.54 6.41
C GLU A 254 3.54 -17.41 5.27
N PHE A 255 3.66 -18.73 5.42
CA PHE A 255 3.11 -19.69 4.47
C PHE A 255 1.63 -19.92 4.77
N LEU A 256 0.76 -19.65 3.78
CA LEU A 256 -0.69 -19.85 3.87
C LEU A 256 -1.23 -20.87 2.86
N GLY A 257 -0.35 -21.53 2.10
CA GLY A 257 -0.74 -22.42 1.02
C GLY A 257 -1.17 -21.68 -0.26
N VAL A 258 -1.98 -22.34 -1.07
CA VAL A 258 -2.43 -21.84 -2.38
C VAL A 258 -3.47 -20.75 -2.18
N LEU A 259 -3.14 -19.53 -2.58
CA LEU A 259 -4.02 -18.35 -2.45
C LEU A 259 -4.57 -17.89 -3.81
N VAL A 260 -4.10 -18.49 -4.91
CA VAL A 260 -4.44 -18.14 -6.29
C VAL A 260 -5.03 -19.34 -7.01
#